data_AF-A0A0E3P8V1-F1
#
_entry.id   AF-A0A0E3P8V1-F1
#
_cell.length_a   1.000
_cell.length_b   1.000
_cell.length_c   1.000
_cell.angle_alpha   90.00
_cell.angle_beta   90.00
_cell.angle_gamma   90.00
#
_symmetry.space_group_name_H-M   'P 1'
#
loop_
_entity.id
_entity.type
_entity.pdbx_description
1 polymer ?
#
loop_
_entity_poly.entity_id
_entity_poly.type
_entity_poly.pdbx_seq_one_letter_code
_entity_poly.pdbx_strand_id
1 'polypeptide(L)'
;MKSMAHSFQESAYRCQIENALPDGKSNMLGIPMVVNLAFSAELYLKYIITVKGEPSWGHDLKELYDNLKPEIQTKIIIAAGYKDSEFRELLEKNKDVFKKWRYLFEKGEPASSDVGFMDCFVCALEAFANRLKT
;
A
#
# COMPACT_ATOMS: atom_id res chain seq x y z
N MET A 1 14.27 -5.79 0.50
CA MET A 1 12.95 -5.22 0.15
C MET A 1 12.03 -5.12 1.35
N LYS A 2 11.83 -6.18 2.14
CA LYS A 2 11.02 -6.15 3.37
C LYS A 2 11.31 -4.96 4.31
N SER A 3 12.58 -4.74 4.68
CA SER A 3 12.96 -3.61 5.55
C SER A 3 12.64 -2.23 4.96
N MET A 4 12.78 -2.08 3.63
CA MET A 4 12.42 -0.86 2.93
C MET A 4 10.90 -0.65 2.95
N ALA A 5 10.11 -1.69 2.67
CA ALA A 5 8.65 -1.63 2.75
C ALA A 5 8.19 -1.15 4.14
N HIS A 6 8.70 -1.78 5.20
CA HIS A 6 8.42 -1.38 6.57
C HIS A 6 8.83 0.07 6.87
N SER A 7 9.97 0.53 6.37
CA SER A 7 10.40 1.93 6.55
C SER A 7 9.45 2.94 5.91
N PHE A 8 8.89 2.61 4.73
CA PHE A 8 7.88 3.45 4.08
C PHE A 8 6.52 3.39 4.78
N GLN A 9 6.13 2.24 5.31
CA GLN A 9 4.93 2.10 6.16
C GLN A 9 5.03 3.01 7.39
N GLU A 10 6.13 2.93 8.14
CA GLU A 10 6.40 3.80 9.30
C GLU A 10 6.40 5.28 8.91
N SER A 11 6.98 5.61 7.74
CA SER A 11 6.97 6.98 7.24
C SER A 11 5.54 7.46 6.96
N ALA A 12 4.65 6.61 6.46
CA ALA A 12 3.25 6.96 6.28
C ALA A 12 2.54 7.23 7.60
N TYR A 13 2.77 6.40 8.63
CA TYR A 13 2.19 6.61 9.96
C TYR A 13 2.68 7.90 10.62
N ARG A 14 3.95 8.26 10.43
CA ARG A 14 4.45 9.56 10.87
C ARG A 14 3.79 10.74 10.14
N CYS A 15 3.41 10.56 8.88
CA CYS A 15 2.69 11.59 8.13
C CYS A 15 1.25 11.80 8.62
N GLN A 16 0.65 10.80 9.30
CA GLN A 16 -0.68 10.89 9.90
C GLN A 16 -0.72 11.71 11.18
N ILE A 17 0.43 11.92 11.84
CA ILE A 17 0.50 12.67 13.08
C ILE A 17 0.05 14.10 12.81
N GLU A 18 -1.10 14.45 13.39
CA GLU A 18 -1.62 15.81 13.35
C GLU A 18 -0.74 16.72 14.21
N ASN A 19 -0.15 17.72 13.57
CA ASN A 19 0.58 18.76 14.29
C ASN A 19 -0.34 19.93 14.54
N ALA A 20 -0.52 20.28 15.81
CA ALA A 20 -1.22 21.50 16.19
C ALA A 20 -0.43 22.72 15.68
N LEU A 21 -1.12 23.58 14.93
CA LEU A 21 -0.60 24.84 14.44
C LEU A 21 -0.94 25.98 15.42
N PRO A 22 -0.15 27.07 15.44
CA PRO A 22 -0.39 28.21 16.34
C PRO A 22 -1.76 28.88 16.19
N ASP A 23 -2.45 28.69 15.07
CA ASP A 23 -3.78 29.24 14.80
C ASP A 23 -4.93 28.29 15.20
N GLY A 24 -4.63 27.22 15.92
CA GLY A 24 -5.61 26.22 16.37
C GLY A 24 -6.02 25.21 15.30
N LYS A 25 -5.43 25.26 14.10
CA LYS A 25 -5.60 24.24 13.07
C LYS A 25 -4.70 23.04 13.34
N SER A 26 -4.99 21.90 12.73
CA SER A 26 -4.06 20.79 12.61
C SER A 26 -3.55 20.66 11.18
N ASN A 27 -2.31 20.21 11.04
CA ASN A 27 -1.74 19.85 9.75
C ASN A 27 -1.34 18.37 9.75
N MET A 28 -1.79 17.65 8.73
CA MET A 28 -1.41 16.28 8.41
C MET A 28 -0.72 16.28 7.04
N LEU A 29 0.34 15.48 6.89
CA LEU A 29 1.06 15.33 5.61
C LEU A 29 0.36 14.30 4.72
N GLY A 30 -0.87 14.61 4.27
CA GLY A 30 -1.74 13.66 3.57
C GLY A 30 -1.19 13.12 2.25
N ILE A 31 -0.63 13.97 1.39
CA ILE A 31 -0.04 13.52 0.11
C ILE A 31 1.15 12.57 0.36
N PRO A 32 2.17 12.95 1.17
CA PRO A 32 3.25 12.04 1.55
C PRO A 32 2.77 10.74 2.19
N MET A 33 1.74 10.78 3.05
CA MET A 33 1.16 9.59 3.67
C MET A 33 0.70 8.58 2.61
N VAL A 34 -0.13 9.00 1.65
CA VAL A 34 -0.67 8.10 0.63
C VAL A 34 0.44 7.55 -0.27
N VAL A 35 1.39 8.39 -0.66
CA VAL A 35 2.55 7.97 -1.48
C VAL A 35 3.39 6.92 -0.75
N ASN A 36 3.63 7.10 0.55
CA ASN A 36 4.40 6.17 1.38
C ASN A 36 3.65 4.84 1.60
N LEU A 37 2.34 4.86 1.87
CA LEU A 37 1.52 3.65 1.96
C LEU A 37 1.56 2.84 0.65
N ALA A 38 1.34 3.53 -0.47
CA ALA A 38 1.36 2.92 -1.79
C ALA A 38 2.69 2.24 -2.11
N PHE A 39 3.79 2.93 -1.83
CA PHE A 39 5.11 2.38 -2.10
C PHE A 39 5.49 1.24 -1.15
N SER A 40 5.03 1.30 0.11
CA SER A 40 5.14 0.17 1.03
C SER A 40 4.44 -1.07 0.48
N ALA A 41 3.20 -0.94 0.02
CA ALA A 41 2.45 -2.05 -0.61
C ALA A 41 3.22 -2.64 -1.81
N GLU A 42 3.72 -1.79 -2.71
CA GLU A 42 4.53 -2.20 -3.86
C GLU A 42 5.75 -3.05 -3.42
N LEU A 43 6.51 -2.56 -2.43
CA LEU A 43 7.73 -3.22 -1.96
C LEU A 43 7.45 -4.53 -1.21
N TYR A 44 6.36 -4.62 -0.44
CA TYR A 44 5.97 -5.89 0.19
C TYR A 44 5.54 -6.92 -0.85
N LEU A 45 4.73 -6.55 -1.84
CA LEU A 45 4.34 -7.46 -2.93
C LEU A 45 5.57 -7.98 -3.66
N LYS A 46 6.47 -7.08 -4.07
CA LYS A 46 7.75 -7.44 -4.72
C LYS A 46 8.59 -8.37 -3.86
N TYR A 47 8.68 -8.12 -2.56
CA TYR A 47 9.37 -9.01 -1.62
C TYR A 47 8.74 -10.40 -1.57
N ILE A 48 7.41 -10.49 -1.45
CA ILE A 48 6.70 -11.78 -1.36
C ILE A 48 6.90 -12.60 -2.63
N ILE A 49 6.83 -11.98 -3.81
CA ILE A 49 7.05 -12.62 -5.11
C ILE A 49 8.51 -13.14 -5.20
N THR A 50 9.48 -12.29 -4.89
CA THR A 50 10.90 -12.62 -5.05
C THR A 50 11.43 -13.66 -4.06
N VAL A 51 10.93 -13.71 -2.83
CA VAL A 51 11.28 -14.77 -1.87
C VAL A 51 10.82 -16.16 -2.36
N LYS A 52 9.88 -16.23 -3.30
CA LYS A 52 9.44 -17.47 -3.95
C LYS A 52 10.24 -17.82 -5.21
N GLY A 53 11.25 -17.03 -5.56
CA GLY A 53 12.12 -17.24 -6.72
C GLY A 53 11.58 -16.65 -8.03
N GLU A 54 10.48 -15.89 -7.97
CA GLU A 54 9.90 -15.24 -9.13
C GLU A 54 10.41 -13.79 -9.25
N PRO A 55 10.80 -13.32 -10.44
CA PRO A 55 11.17 -11.94 -10.62
C PRO A 55 9.94 -11.04 -10.45
N SER A 56 10.13 -9.82 -9.95
CA SER A 56 9.04 -8.87 -9.76
C SER A 56 9.37 -7.51 -10.38
N TRP A 57 8.47 -7.02 -11.25
CA TRP A 57 8.62 -5.79 -12.03
C TRP A 57 7.31 -5.00 -12.06
N GLY A 58 7.36 -3.76 -12.53
CA GLY A 58 6.19 -2.89 -12.62
C GLY A 58 5.86 -2.17 -11.29
N HIS A 59 4.76 -1.42 -11.31
CA HIS A 59 4.31 -0.56 -10.21
C HIS A 59 2.81 -0.66 -9.94
N ASP A 60 2.07 -1.40 -10.77
CA ASP A 60 0.64 -1.59 -10.59
C ASP A 60 0.40 -2.60 -9.46
N LEU A 61 -0.25 -2.16 -8.39
CA LEU A 61 -0.45 -2.98 -7.19
C LEU A 61 -1.33 -4.20 -7.48
N LYS A 62 -2.27 -4.08 -8.42
CA LYS A 62 -3.15 -5.18 -8.79
C LYS A 62 -2.38 -6.20 -9.62
N GLU A 63 -1.59 -5.79 -10.60
CA GLU A 63 -0.76 -6.72 -11.38
C GLU A 63 0.23 -7.46 -10.49
N LEU A 64 0.88 -6.74 -9.55
CA LEU A 64 1.77 -7.35 -8.57
C LEU A 64 1.03 -8.34 -7.65
N TYR A 65 -0.16 -7.99 -7.19
CA TYR A 65 -0.98 -8.87 -6.37
C TYR A 65 -1.47 -10.11 -7.13
N ASP A 66 -1.90 -9.95 -8.39
CA ASP A 66 -2.38 -11.04 -9.24
C ASP A 66 -1.27 -12.05 -9.57
N ASN A 67 0.00 -11.62 -9.55
CA ASN A 67 1.16 -12.51 -9.67
C ASN A 67 1.40 -13.39 -8.43
N LEU A 68 0.75 -13.10 -7.30
CA LEU A 68 0.83 -13.98 -6.13
C LEU A 68 0.03 -15.26 -6.38
N LYS A 69 0.50 -16.39 -5.83
CA LYS A 69 -0.27 -17.64 -5.86
C LYS A 69 -1.66 -17.44 -5.22
N PRO A 70 -2.71 -18.11 -5.73
CA PRO A 70 -4.08 -17.96 -5.21
C PRO A 70 -4.19 -18.17 -3.69
N GLU A 71 -3.45 -19.12 -3.15
CA GLU A 71 -3.39 -19.40 -1.70
C GLU A 71 -2.84 -18.23 -0.85
N ILE A 72 -1.96 -17.41 -1.43
CA ILE A 72 -1.39 -16.23 -0.78
C ILE A 72 -2.38 -15.08 -0.88
N GLN A 73 -2.99 -14.89 -2.06
CA GLN A 73 -4.07 -13.91 -2.29
C GLN A 73 -5.18 -14.08 -1.25
N THR A 74 -5.73 -15.29 -1.09
CA THR A 74 -6.77 -15.58 -0.09
C THR A 74 -6.33 -15.22 1.33
N LYS A 75 -5.08 -15.52 1.71
CA LYS A 75 -4.55 -15.19 3.05
C LYS A 75 -4.46 -13.69 3.28
N ILE A 76 -4.05 -12.93 2.26
CA ILE A 76 -3.96 -11.46 2.34
C ILE A 76 -5.35 -10.85 2.46
N ILE A 77 -6.33 -11.29 1.66
CA ILE A 77 -7.72 -10.81 1.74
C ILE A 77 -8.30 -11.01 3.13
N ILE A 78 -8.15 -12.23 3.69
CA ILE A 78 -8.64 -12.56 5.03
C ILE A 78 -7.95 -11.69 6.08
N ALA A 79 -6.62 -11.52 5.99
CA ALA A 79 -5.86 -10.72 6.94
C ALA A 79 -6.19 -9.22 6.85
N ALA A 80 -6.55 -8.72 5.67
CA ALA A 80 -7.00 -7.35 5.47
C ALA A 80 -8.45 -7.10 5.95
N GLY A 81 -9.20 -8.17 6.27
CA GLY A 81 -10.56 -8.06 6.83
C GLY A 81 -11.67 -7.80 5.81
N TYR A 82 -11.43 -8.05 4.52
CA TYR A 82 -12.39 -7.79 3.45
C TYR A 82 -13.01 -9.05 2.86
N LYS A 83 -14.16 -8.91 2.21
CA LYS A 83 -14.69 -9.93 1.29
C LYS A 83 -13.90 -9.90 -0.02
N ASP A 84 -13.76 -11.05 -0.70
CA ASP A 84 -12.95 -11.14 -1.94
C ASP A 84 -13.36 -10.12 -3.01
N SER A 85 -14.67 -9.99 -3.30
CA SER A 85 -15.16 -9.06 -4.32
C SER A 85 -14.89 -7.59 -3.97
N GLU A 86 -15.08 -7.22 -2.70
CA GLU A 86 -14.84 -5.87 -2.19
C GLU A 86 -13.35 -5.52 -2.21
N PHE A 87 -12.50 -6.45 -1.75
CA PHE A 87 -11.05 -6.29 -1.80
C PHE A 87 -10.57 -6.07 -3.23
N ARG A 88 -11.05 -6.87 -4.19
CA ARG A 88 -10.64 -6.75 -5.60
C ARG A 88 -11.09 -5.44 -6.22
N GLU A 89 -12.29 -4.96 -5.89
CA GLU A 89 -12.79 -3.66 -6.34
C GLU A 89 -11.94 -2.51 -5.78
N LEU A 90 -11.62 -2.54 -4.49
CA LEU A 90 -10.79 -1.54 -3.83
C LEU A 90 -9.34 -1.57 -4.35
N LEU A 91 -8.80 -2.75 -4.60
CA LEU A 91 -7.47 -2.91 -5.20
C LEU A 91 -7.43 -2.35 -6.63
N GLU A 92 -8.44 -2.64 -7.46
CA GLU A 92 -8.56 -2.08 -8.82
C GLU A 92 -8.59 -0.55 -8.79
N LYS A 93 -9.34 0.06 -7.86
CA LYS A 93 -9.43 1.52 -7.71
C LYS A 93 -8.10 2.16 -7.27
N ASN A 94 -7.29 1.44 -6.49
CA ASN A 94 -6.02 1.93 -5.94
C ASN A 94 -4.77 1.42 -6.67
N LYS A 95 -4.91 0.69 -7.78
CA LYS A 95 -3.81 -0.03 -8.43
C LYS A 95 -2.62 0.85 -8.86
N ASP A 96 -2.89 2.09 -9.25
CA ASP A 96 -1.90 3.07 -9.72
C ASP A 96 -1.77 4.29 -8.79
N VAL A 97 -2.20 4.14 -7.53
CA VAL A 97 -2.25 5.22 -6.54
C VAL A 97 -0.88 5.93 -6.38
N PHE A 98 0.23 5.18 -6.33
CA PHE A 98 1.57 5.76 -6.25
C PHE A 98 1.90 6.68 -7.44
N LYS A 99 1.46 6.31 -8.65
CA LYS A 99 1.69 7.12 -9.86
C LYS A 99 0.79 8.35 -9.85
N LYS A 100 -0.50 8.19 -9.56
CA LYS A 100 -1.48 9.29 -9.54
C LYS A 100 -1.13 10.35 -8.51
N TRP A 101 -0.80 9.94 -7.29
CA TRP A 101 -0.56 10.88 -6.18
C TRP A 101 0.75 11.65 -6.29
N ARG A 102 1.81 11.04 -6.86
CA ARG A 102 3.07 11.74 -7.10
C ARG A 102 2.96 12.88 -8.12
N TYR A 103 2.06 12.74 -9.08
CA TYR A 103 1.86 13.70 -10.17
C TYR A 103 0.48 14.37 -10.12
N LEU A 104 -0.09 14.47 -8.91
CA LEU A 104 -1.40 15.08 -8.68
C LEU A 104 -1.49 16.50 -9.27
N PHE A 105 -0.39 17.25 -9.23
CA PHE A 105 -0.29 18.60 -9.75
C PHE A 105 -0.22 18.69 -11.29
N GLU A 106 0.08 17.60 -12.00
CA GLU A 106 0.28 17.62 -13.46
C GLU A 106 -1.03 17.52 -14.24
N LYS A 107 -2.02 16.79 -13.71
CA LYS A 107 -3.21 16.42 -14.47
C LYS A 107 -4.45 17.27 -14.19
N GLY A 108 -4.44 18.10 -13.14
CA GLY A 108 -5.61 18.86 -12.71
C GLY A 108 -6.83 18.00 -12.35
N GLU A 109 -6.68 16.67 -12.36
CA GLU A 109 -7.73 15.71 -12.01
C GLU A 109 -7.66 15.40 -10.51
N PRO A 110 -8.80 15.32 -9.82
CA PRO A 110 -8.82 14.87 -8.44
C PRO A 110 -8.37 13.40 -8.37
N ALA A 111 -7.24 13.13 -7.72
CA ALA A 111 -6.91 11.76 -7.32
C ALA A 111 -7.66 11.42 -6.03
N SER A 112 -8.28 10.24 -6.02
CA SER A 112 -8.79 9.63 -4.81
C SER A 112 -7.96 8.39 -4.46
N SER A 113 -7.95 8.06 -3.18
CA SER A 113 -7.44 6.79 -2.68
C SER A 113 -8.28 6.40 -1.48
N ASP A 114 -8.54 5.11 -1.35
CA ASP A 114 -9.14 4.56 -0.14
C ASP A 114 -8.02 4.29 0.88
N VAL A 115 -7.76 5.27 1.74
CA VAL A 115 -6.66 5.20 2.72
C VAL A 115 -6.88 4.08 3.73
N GLY A 116 -8.13 3.82 4.12
CA GLY A 116 -8.46 2.74 5.06
C GLY A 116 -8.15 1.37 4.47
N PHE A 117 -8.57 1.13 3.22
CA PHE A 117 -8.20 -0.06 2.48
C PHE A 117 -6.68 -0.19 2.32
N MET A 118 -6.00 0.88 1.93
CA MET A 118 -4.55 0.85 1.71
C MET A 118 -3.78 0.51 2.99
N ASP A 119 -4.19 1.04 4.13
CA ASP A 119 -3.59 0.71 5.43
C ASP A 119 -3.81 -0.76 5.80
N CYS A 120 -5.07 -1.24 5.75
CA CYS A 120 -5.40 -2.65 5.99
C CYS A 120 -4.63 -3.60 5.05
N PHE A 121 -4.49 -3.22 3.77
CA PHE A 121 -3.75 -3.99 2.78
C PHE A 121 -2.25 -4.06 3.11
N VAL A 122 -1.62 -2.92 3.46
CA VAL A 122 -0.21 -2.87 3.86
C VAL A 122 0.02 -3.68 5.14
N CYS A 123 -0.85 -3.55 6.14
CA CYS A 123 -0.78 -4.35 7.38
C CYS A 123 -0.87 -5.86 7.10
N ALA A 124 -1.78 -6.28 6.22
CA ALA A 124 -1.92 -7.68 5.83
C ALA A 124 -0.66 -8.21 5.10
N LEU A 125 -0.09 -7.40 4.20
CA LEU A 125 1.14 -7.71 3.49
C LEU A 125 2.34 -7.83 4.45
N GLU A 126 2.49 -6.89 5.37
CA GLU A 126 3.52 -6.92 6.41
C GLU A 126 3.39 -8.19 7.27
N ALA A 127 2.18 -8.47 7.77
CA ALA A 127 1.91 -9.64 8.60
C ALA A 127 2.26 -10.94 7.87
N PHE A 128 1.96 -11.03 6.57
CA PHE A 128 2.35 -12.17 5.75
C PHE A 128 3.87 -12.23 5.53
N ALA A 129 4.49 -11.10 5.16
CA ALA A 129 5.93 -10.99 4.94
C ALA A 129 6.77 -11.33 6.20
N ASN A 130 6.23 -11.06 7.39
CA ASN A 130 6.84 -11.41 8.66
C ASN A 130 6.83 -12.91 8.96
N ARG A 131 5.91 -13.68 8.35
CA ARG A 131 5.83 -15.14 8.51
C ARG A 131 6.67 -15.91 7.48
N LEU A 132 7.13 -15.24 6.43
CA LEU A 132 8.06 -15.83 5.48
C LEU A 132 9.42 -16.03 6.17
N LYS A 133 9.76 -17.29 6.47
CA LYS A 133 11.10 -17.67 6.91
C LYS A 133 12.06 -17.44 5.73
N THR A 134 12.96 -16.49 5.88
CA THR A 134 14.15 -16.32 5.03
C THR A 134 15.32 -17.06 5.64
#